data_AF-A0A1I0X4X3-F1
#
_entry.id   AF-A0A1I0X4X3-F1
#
_cell.length_a   1.000
_cell.length_b   1.000
_cell.length_c   1.000
_cell.angle_alpha   90.00
_cell.angle_beta   90.00
_cell.angle_gamma   90.00
#
_symmetry.space_group_name_H-M   'P 1'
#
loop_
_entity.id
_entity.type
_entity.pdbx_description
1 polymer ?
#
loop_
_entity_poly.entity_id
_entity_poly.type
_entity_poly.pdbx_seq_one_letter_code
_entity_poly.pdbx_strand_id
1 'polypeptide(L)'
;MTTSQPGSGRPSHLVHDELGTPAELAADCKVVGRNLRLERAARAAVAAPPSLRFEDYPAEVGKREIRVSDAAARIANALHLHMD
;
A
#
# COMPACT_ATOMS: atom_id res chain seq x y z
N MET A 1 12.71 -24.86 27.37
CA MET A 1 11.40 -24.70 26.72
C MET A 1 11.57 -23.69 25.60
N THR A 2 11.73 -24.17 24.36
CA THR A 2 11.99 -23.34 23.18
C THR A 2 10.71 -23.30 22.37
N THR A 3 10.04 -22.15 22.31
CA THR A 3 8.85 -21.96 21.50
C THR A 3 9.26 -21.75 20.05
N SER A 4 9.04 -22.76 19.20
CA SER A 4 9.23 -22.66 17.76
C SER A 4 8.21 -21.69 17.16
N GLN A 5 8.69 -20.60 16.55
CA GLN A 5 7.89 -19.78 15.64
C GLN A 5 7.49 -20.62 14.42
N PRO A 6 6.22 -20.66 14.01
CA PRO A 6 5.87 -21.24 12.72
C PRO A 6 6.44 -20.34 11.64
N GLY A 7 7.25 -20.94 10.76
CA GLY A 7 7.90 -20.27 9.65
C GLY A 7 6.90 -19.46 8.84
N SER A 8 7.26 -18.21 8.56
CA SER A 8 6.62 -17.35 7.58
C SER A 8 6.65 -18.05 6.22
N GLY A 9 5.62 -18.84 5.93
CA GLY A 9 5.37 -19.35 4.59
C GLY A 9 5.24 -18.15 3.67
N ARG A 10 6.14 -18.02 2.69
CA ARG A 10 5.88 -17.18 1.52
C ARG A 10 4.46 -17.52 1.04
N PRO A 11 3.58 -16.55 0.77
CA PRO A 11 2.33 -16.87 0.09
C PRO A 11 2.71 -17.49 -1.25
N SER A 12 2.55 -18.80 -1.34
CA SER A 12 2.40 -19.51 -2.59
C SER A 12 1.30 -18.81 -3.37
N HIS A 13 1.46 -18.70 -4.68
CA HIS A 13 0.42 -18.19 -5.57
C HIS A 13 -0.93 -18.78 -5.15
N LEU A 14 -1.85 -17.93 -4.66
CA LEU A 14 -3.16 -18.38 -4.25
C LEU A 14 -3.87 -18.84 -5.52
N VAL A 15 -4.05 -20.15 -5.66
CA VAL A 15 -4.87 -20.74 -6.72
C VAL A 15 -6.32 -20.29 -6.47
N HIS A 16 -7.17 -20.21 -7.49
CA HIS A 16 -8.52 -19.62 -7.35
C HIS A 16 -9.36 -20.15 -6.18
N ASP A 17 -9.14 -21.40 -5.76
CA ASP A 17 -9.80 -22.04 -4.62
C ASP A 17 -9.29 -21.58 -3.23
N GLU A 18 -8.18 -20.84 -3.18
CA GLU A 18 -7.59 -20.27 -1.97
C GLU A 18 -7.93 -18.78 -1.80
N LEU A 19 -8.68 -18.20 -2.74
CA LEU A 19 -9.18 -16.83 -2.61
C LEU A 19 -10.28 -16.78 -1.54
N GLY A 20 -10.20 -15.78 -0.66
CA GLY A 20 -11.27 -15.48 0.29
C GLY A 20 -12.58 -15.18 -0.45
N THR A 21 -13.69 -15.30 0.29
CA THR A 21 -15.01 -14.96 -0.24
C THR A 21 -15.04 -13.51 -0.76
N PRO A 22 -15.94 -13.16 -1.70
CA PRO A 22 -16.06 -11.78 -2.19
C PRO A 22 -16.25 -10.74 -1.08
N ALA A 23 -16.89 -11.13 0.03
CA ALA A 23 -17.08 -10.26 1.19
C ALA A 23 -15.75 -9.98 1.92
N GLU A 24 -14.89 -10.99 2.08
CA GLU A 24 -13.56 -10.85 2.69
C GLU A 24 -12.65 -10.00 1.81
N LEU A 25 -12.64 -10.26 0.50
CA LEU A 25 -11.88 -9.45 -0.46
C LEU A 25 -12.34 -7.98 -0.46
N ALA A 26 -13.66 -7.73 -0.39
CA ALA A 26 -14.18 -6.37 -0.28
C ALA A 26 -13.79 -5.67 1.04
N ALA A 27 -13.69 -6.43 2.14
CA ALA A 27 -13.22 -5.91 3.41
C ALA A 27 -11.73 -5.54 3.36
N ASP A 28 -10.90 -6.38 2.74
CA ASP A 28 -9.48 -6.12 2.52
C ASP A 28 -9.26 -4.86 1.68
N CYS A 29 -10.02 -4.69 0.59
CA CYS A 29 -9.96 -3.47 -0.21
C CYS A 29 -10.27 -2.20 0.62
N LYS A 30 -11.26 -2.25 1.51
CA LYS A 30 -11.59 -1.13 2.41
C LYS A 30 -10.44 -0.83 3.39
N VAL A 31 -9.82 -1.86 3.95
CA VAL A 31 -8.67 -1.71 4.86
C VAL A 31 -7.48 -1.08 4.13
N VAL A 32 -7.14 -1.60 2.95
CA VAL A 32 -6.07 -1.08 2.09
C VAL A 32 -6.35 0.39 1.73
N GLY A 33 -7.58 0.71 1.32
CA GLY A 33 -7.99 2.06 0.99
C GLY A 33 -7.77 3.07 2.12
N ARG A 34 -8.11 2.67 3.37
CA ARG A 34 -7.86 3.50 4.57
C ARG A 34 -6.37 3.64 4.87
N ASN A 35 -5.61 2.55 4.85
CA ASN A 35 -4.18 2.53 5.18
C ASN A 35 -3.37 3.40 4.21
N LEU A 36 -3.68 3.33 2.92
CA LEU A 36 -3.03 4.12 1.88
C LEU A 36 -3.64 5.52 1.71
N ARG A 37 -4.72 5.84 2.44
CA ARG A 37 -5.46 7.11 2.33
C ARG A 37 -5.87 7.42 0.89
N LEU A 38 -6.34 6.41 0.15
CA LEU A 38 -6.62 6.52 -1.29
C LEU A 38 -7.66 7.60 -1.61
N GLU A 39 -8.66 7.80 -0.76
CA GLU A 39 -9.63 8.89 -0.94
C GLU A 39 -8.97 10.28 -0.91
N ARG A 40 -8.00 10.48 -0.03
CA ARG A 40 -7.26 11.74 0.04
C ARG A 40 -6.40 11.91 -1.21
N ALA A 41 -5.74 10.84 -1.65
CA ALA A 41 -4.93 10.85 -2.86
C ALA A 41 -5.78 11.16 -4.11
N ALA A 42 -6.95 10.53 -4.24
CA ALA A 42 -7.88 10.78 -5.33
C ALA A 42 -8.35 12.25 -5.36
N ARG A 43 -8.71 12.81 -4.20
CA ARG A 43 -9.07 14.25 -4.10
C ARG A 43 -7.91 15.17 -4.47
N ALA A 44 -6.70 14.85 -4.02
CA ALA A 44 -5.51 15.64 -4.32
C ALA A 44 -5.11 15.58 -5.80
N ALA A 45 -5.32 14.44 -6.47
CA ALA A 45 -4.98 14.24 -7.88
C ALA A 45 -5.81 15.12 -8.84
N VAL A 46 -7.04 15.47 -8.45
CA VAL A 46 -7.93 16.34 -9.23
C VAL A 46 -8.02 17.77 -8.72
N ALA A 47 -7.40 18.06 -7.57
CA ALA A 47 -7.32 19.42 -7.06
C ALA A 47 -6.33 20.24 -7.91
N ALA A 48 -6.61 21.53 -8.07
CA ALA A 48 -5.62 22.44 -8.65
C ALA A 48 -4.32 22.34 -7.85
N PRO A 49 -3.15 22.14 -8.49
CA PRO A 49 -1.89 22.06 -7.79
C PRO A 49 -1.69 23.36 -7.01
N PRO A 50 -1.22 23.29 -5.74
CA PRO A 50 -0.92 24.50 -5.00
C PRO A 50 0.12 25.30 -5.78
N SER A 51 -0.09 26.61 -5.90
CA SER A 51 0.95 27.50 -6.40
C SER A 51 2.17 27.38 -5.48
N LEU A 52 3.30 26.94 -6.04
CA LEU A 52 4.58 26.80 -5.33
C LEU A 52 5.31 28.14 -5.39
N ARG A 53 5.28 28.92 -4.30
CA ARG A 53 6.15 30.09 -4.16
C ARG A 53 7.41 29.71 -3.40
N PHE A 54 8.53 30.34 -3.77
CA PHE A 54 9.80 30.12 -3.09
C PHE A 54 9.70 30.57 -1.62
N GLU A 55 9.00 31.67 -1.37
CA GLU A 55 8.76 32.21 -0.03
C GLU A 55 8.00 31.24 0.92
N ASP A 56 7.24 30.28 0.36
CA ASP A 56 6.49 29.28 1.15
C ASP A 56 7.38 28.11 1.63
N TYR A 57 8.61 27.98 1.11
CA TYR A 57 9.54 26.89 1.43
C TYR A 57 10.99 27.39 1.65
N PRO A 58 11.25 28.26 2.65
CA PRO A 58 12.52 28.96 2.81
C PRO A 58 13.72 28.12 3.32
N ALA A 59 13.65 26.78 3.35
CA ALA A 59 14.76 25.92 3.78
C ALA A 59 14.72 24.53 3.12
N GLU A 60 15.88 23.88 2.98
CA GLU A 60 15.97 22.48 2.57
C GLU A 60 15.28 21.57 3.58
N VAL A 61 14.09 21.08 3.25
CA VAL A 61 13.41 20.04 4.01
C VAL A 61 14.11 18.71 3.73
N GLY A 62 14.69 18.10 4.77
CA GLY A 62 15.29 16.77 4.67
C GLY A 62 14.28 15.74 4.12
N LYS A 63 14.71 14.92 3.17
CA LYS A 63 13.84 13.90 2.57
C LYS A 63 13.31 12.96 3.66
N ARG A 64 12.00 12.72 3.65
CA ARG A 64 11.39 11.79 4.60
C ARG A 64 11.86 10.37 4.29
N GLU A 65 12.18 9.61 5.32
CA GLU A 65 12.42 8.17 5.19
C GLU A 65 11.16 7.49 4.63
N ILE A 66 11.34 6.70 3.57
CA ILE A 66 10.27 5.90 2.97
C ILE A 66 10.42 4.48 3.49
N ARG A 67 9.49 4.05 4.36
CA ARG A 67 9.42 2.66 4.83
C ARG A 67 8.48 1.84 3.94
N VAL A 68 9.02 0.78 3.34
CA VAL A 68 8.23 -0.20 2.60
C VAL A 68 7.69 -1.22 3.60
N SER A 69 6.36 -1.28 3.74
CA SER A 69 5.72 -2.29 4.58
C SER A 69 5.51 -3.60 3.83
N ASP A 70 5.40 -4.71 4.56
CA ASP A 70 5.10 -6.02 3.97
C ASP A 70 3.79 -6.02 3.17
N ALA A 71 2.79 -5.25 3.63
CA ALA A 71 1.53 -5.10 2.90
C ALA A 71 1.71 -4.37 1.56
N ALA A 72 2.52 -3.31 1.52
CA ALA A 72 2.84 -2.59 0.29
C ALA A 72 3.63 -3.49 -0.68
N ALA A 73 4.56 -4.31 -0.18
CA ALA A 73 5.29 -5.27 -0.98
C ALA A 73 4.37 -6.34 -1.60
N ARG A 74 3.40 -6.87 -0.84
CA ARG A 74 2.41 -7.84 -1.36
C ARG A 74 1.56 -7.24 -2.49
N ILE A 75 1.10 -5.99 -2.33
CA ILE A 75 0.31 -5.31 -3.36
C ILE A 75 1.16 -5.06 -4.62
N ALA A 76 2.41 -4.59 -4.47
CA ALA A 76 3.29 -4.37 -5.60
C ALA A 76 3.53 -5.65 -6.42
N ASN A 77 3.75 -6.79 -5.75
CA ASN A 77 3.90 -8.08 -6.42
C ASN A 77 2.62 -8.52 -7.15
N ALA A 78 1.44 -8.28 -6.55
CA ALA A 78 0.16 -8.60 -7.17
C ALA A 78 -0.18 -7.71 -8.38
N LEU A 79 0.24 -6.43 -8.36
CA LEU A 79 0.02 -5.50 -9.47
C LEU A 79 1.04 -5.67 -10.59
N HIS A 80 2.30 -5.98 -10.26
CA HIS A 80 3.33 -6.30 -11.25
C HIS A 80 2.92 -7.51 -12.12
N LEU A 81 2.14 -8.43 -11.56
CA LEU A 81 1.57 -9.59 -12.26
C LEU A 81 0.62 -9.24 -13.43
N HIS A 82 0.16 -8.00 -13.57
CA HIS A 82 -0.88 -7.63 -14.56
C HIS A 82 -0.43 -6.55 -15.56
N MET A 83 0.88 -6.25 -15.64
CA MET A 83 1.41 -5.23 -16.55
C MET A 83 2.46 -5.76 -17.55
N ASP A 84 2.57 -7.09 -17.71
CA ASP A 84 3.31 -7.70 -18.82
C ASP A 84 2.42 -7.82 -20.08
#